data_AF-A0A519LER2-F1
#
_entry.id   AF-A0A519LER2-F1
#
_cell.length_a   1.000
_cell.length_b   1.000
_cell.length_c   1.000
_cell.angle_alpha   90.00
_cell.angle_beta   90.00
_cell.angle_gamma   90.00
#
_symmetry.space_group_name_H-M   'P 1'
#
loop_
_entity.id
_entity.type
_entity.pdbx_description
1 polymer ?
#
loop_
_entity_poly.entity_id
_entity_poly.type
_entity_poly.pdbx_seq_one_letter_code
_entity_poly.pdbx_strand_id
1 'polypeptide(L)'
;MPDIATPSLSPLHPASTAPIATTRRQWLQQGLRGAALVAAPALVQPAAAQARTLPTPRQTEGPYYPVDIPADSDGDLLRNGMLRYTQGEAVWVEGRVTDTQGVPLSGGTVEIWQCDADGHYHHPGDGGKAAPAFQGFGRVVLGRDGRYRFRTIRPAPYTGRTPHIHFKVRLPGREL
;
A
#
# COMPACT_ATOMS: atom_id res chain seq x y z
N MET A 1 -35.47 -78.99 -76.62
CA MET A 1 -34.53 -78.02 -76.02
C MET A 1 -35.32 -76.91 -75.35
N PRO A 2 -35.28 -76.82 -74.01
CA PRO A 2 -35.50 -75.55 -73.31
C PRO A 2 -34.24 -75.12 -72.54
N ASP A 3 -33.97 -73.82 -72.64
CA ASP A 3 -32.84 -73.10 -72.06
C ASP A 3 -33.19 -72.68 -70.62
N ILE A 4 -32.40 -73.09 -69.62
CA ILE A 4 -32.64 -72.81 -68.20
C ILE A 4 -31.68 -71.72 -67.73
N ALA A 5 -32.28 -70.59 -67.37
CA ALA A 5 -31.65 -69.37 -66.89
C ALA A 5 -30.74 -69.57 -65.65
N THR A 6 -29.57 -68.95 -65.68
CA THR A 6 -28.66 -68.79 -64.53
C THR A 6 -28.98 -67.47 -63.80
N PRO A 7 -29.12 -67.42 -62.46
CA PRO A 7 -29.34 -66.18 -61.75
C PRO A 7 -28.05 -65.37 -61.59
N SER A 8 -28.14 -64.06 -61.85
CA SER A 8 -27.08 -63.06 -61.70
C SER A 8 -26.87 -62.68 -60.24
N LEU A 9 -25.63 -62.77 -59.74
CA LEU A 9 -25.22 -62.29 -58.42
C LEU A 9 -24.96 -60.78 -58.48
N SER A 10 -25.62 -60.02 -57.60
CA SER A 10 -25.37 -58.58 -57.42
C SER A 10 -24.08 -58.34 -56.60
N PRO A 11 -23.26 -57.33 -56.94
CA PRO A 11 -22.08 -57.00 -56.14
C PRO A 11 -22.44 -56.15 -54.90
N LEU A 12 -21.81 -56.47 -53.76
CA LEU A 12 -21.85 -55.68 -52.53
C LEU A 12 -21.12 -54.33 -52.73
N HIS A 13 -21.78 -53.21 -52.40
CA HIS A 13 -21.13 -51.89 -52.31
C HIS A 13 -20.33 -51.76 -51.00
N PRO A 14 -19.14 -51.12 -51.02
CA PRO A 14 -18.43 -50.77 -49.80
C PRO A 14 -19.11 -49.59 -49.09
N ALA A 15 -19.22 -49.67 -47.76
CA ALA A 15 -19.66 -48.56 -46.93
C ALA A 15 -18.66 -47.41 -47.01
N SER A 16 -19.12 -46.24 -47.46
CA SER A 16 -18.34 -45.01 -47.47
C SER A 16 -18.37 -44.35 -46.08
N THR A 17 -17.26 -44.41 -45.35
CA THR A 17 -17.07 -43.63 -44.13
C THR A 17 -16.52 -42.26 -44.50
N ALA A 18 -17.38 -41.23 -44.53
CA ALA A 18 -16.93 -39.85 -44.69
C ALA A 18 -16.27 -39.35 -43.38
N PRO A 19 -15.14 -38.63 -43.43
CA PRO A 19 -14.57 -38.02 -42.25
C PRO A 19 -15.47 -36.87 -41.77
N ILE A 20 -15.74 -36.84 -40.46
CA ILE A 20 -16.48 -35.74 -39.82
C ILE A 20 -15.67 -34.46 -39.96
N ALA A 21 -16.09 -33.60 -40.89
CA ALA A 21 -15.49 -32.27 -41.07
C ALA A 21 -15.96 -31.35 -39.93
N THR A 22 -15.10 -31.12 -38.94
CA THR A 22 -15.32 -30.13 -37.88
C THR A 22 -15.40 -28.73 -38.48
N THR A 23 -16.48 -27.99 -38.21
CA THR A 23 -16.68 -26.65 -38.80
C THR A 23 -15.97 -25.56 -37.98
N ARG A 24 -15.51 -24.50 -38.67
CA ARG A 24 -14.86 -23.30 -38.07
C ARG A 24 -15.67 -22.67 -36.92
N ARG A 25 -17.00 -22.80 -36.98
CA ARG A 25 -17.94 -22.33 -35.94
C ARG A 25 -17.85 -23.16 -34.65
N GLN A 26 -17.61 -24.47 -34.75
CA GLN A 26 -17.41 -25.35 -33.59
C GLN A 26 -16.07 -25.07 -32.90
N TRP A 27 -15.02 -24.75 -33.67
CA TRP A 27 -13.71 -24.32 -33.13
C TRP A 27 -13.79 -23.02 -32.32
N LEU A 28 -14.51 -22.01 -32.82
CA LEU A 28 -14.69 -20.74 -32.12
C LEU A 28 -15.51 -20.90 -30.83
N GLN A 29 -16.53 -21.75 -30.83
CA GLN A 29 -17.36 -22.02 -29.64
C GLN A 29 -16.60 -22.80 -28.55
N GLN A 30 -15.66 -23.67 -28.94
CA GLN A 30 -14.80 -24.39 -27.99
C GLN A 30 -13.70 -23.49 -27.40
N GLY A 31 -13.17 -22.53 -28.16
CA GLY A 31 -12.18 -21.56 -27.67
C GLY A 31 -12.73 -20.59 -26.61
N LEU A 32 -13.98 -20.14 -26.77
CA LEU A 32 -14.65 -19.23 -25.82
C LEU A 32 -14.95 -19.88 -24.46
N ARG A 33 -15.26 -21.19 -24.42
CA ARG A 33 -15.50 -21.92 -23.17
C ARG A 33 -14.21 -22.22 -22.40
N GLY A 34 -13.11 -22.48 -23.12
CA GLY A 34 -11.79 -22.70 -22.51
C GLY A 34 -11.19 -21.44 -21.89
N ALA A 35 -11.34 -20.28 -22.53
CA ALA A 35 -10.82 -19.01 -22.01
C ALA A 35 -11.53 -18.54 -20.73
N ALA A 36 -12.84 -18.76 -20.61
CA ALA A 36 -13.61 -18.36 -19.44
C ALA A 36 -13.24 -19.12 -18.16
N LEU A 37 -12.85 -20.40 -18.27
CA LEU A 37 -12.42 -21.23 -17.13
C LEU A 37 -11.00 -20.91 -16.64
N VAL A 38 -10.15 -20.37 -17.51
CA VAL A 38 -8.78 -19.96 -17.16
C VAL A 38 -8.74 -18.53 -16.59
N ALA A 39 -9.64 -17.64 -17.01
CA ALA A 39 -9.65 -16.24 -16.57
C ALA A 39 -10.47 -15.98 -15.29
N ALA A 40 -11.45 -16.83 -14.97
CA ALA A 40 -12.32 -16.62 -13.81
C ALA A 40 -11.61 -16.61 -12.43
N PRO A 41 -10.61 -17.46 -12.14
CA PRO A 41 -9.94 -17.43 -10.84
C PRO A 41 -9.08 -16.18 -10.63
N ALA A 42 -8.64 -15.52 -11.71
CA ALA A 42 -7.79 -14.33 -11.63
C ALA A 42 -8.59 -13.06 -11.28
N LEU A 43 -9.89 -13.04 -11.58
CA LEU A 43 -10.79 -11.92 -11.27
C LEU A 43 -11.41 -12.01 -9.86
N VAL A 44 -11.23 -13.15 -9.17
CA VAL A 44 -11.74 -13.41 -7.82
C VAL A 44 -10.59 -13.71 -6.85
N GLN A 45 -9.39 -13.18 -7.09
CA GLN A 45 -8.38 -13.17 -6.03
C GLN A 45 -8.95 -12.35 -4.87
N PRO A 46 -9.23 -12.95 -3.69
CA PRO A 46 -9.47 -12.13 -2.54
C PRO A 46 -8.15 -11.42 -2.24
N ALA A 47 -8.25 -10.17 -1.82
CA ALA A 47 -7.19 -9.40 -1.19
C ALA A 47 -6.69 -10.04 0.15
N ALA A 48 -6.73 -11.36 0.27
CA ALA A 48 -6.55 -12.15 1.48
C ALA A 48 -5.23 -12.92 1.44
N ALA A 49 -4.14 -12.16 1.33
CA ALA A 49 -2.86 -12.58 1.87
C ALA A 49 -2.09 -11.35 2.34
N GLN A 50 -2.77 -10.44 3.04
CA GLN A 50 -2.05 -9.50 3.90
C GLN A 50 -1.53 -10.35 5.06
N ALA A 51 -0.23 -10.64 5.04
CA ALA A 51 0.42 -11.36 6.12
C ALA A 51 0.11 -10.63 7.43
N ARG A 52 -0.36 -11.37 8.46
CA ARG A 52 -0.62 -10.77 9.76
C ARG A 52 0.65 -10.13 10.28
N THR A 53 0.63 -8.81 10.44
CA THR A 53 1.76 -8.06 10.97
C THR A 53 1.71 -8.13 12.50
N LEU A 54 2.89 -8.18 13.12
CA LEU A 54 2.97 -7.95 14.55
C LEU A 54 2.62 -6.48 14.83
N PRO A 55 1.89 -6.18 15.92
CA PRO A 55 1.71 -4.80 16.35
C PRO A 55 3.07 -4.10 16.52
N THR A 56 3.17 -2.84 16.10
CA THR A 56 4.31 -2.00 16.46
C THR A 56 4.43 -1.96 17.99
N PRO A 57 5.61 -2.25 18.56
CA PRO A 57 5.80 -2.21 20.00
C PRO A 57 5.48 -0.83 20.57
N ARG A 58 4.85 -0.80 21.75
CA ARG A 58 4.67 0.46 22.48
C ARG A 58 6.01 0.95 23.00
N GLN A 59 6.22 2.25 22.94
CA GLN A 59 7.38 2.92 23.51
C GLN A 59 6.88 4.03 24.44
N THR A 60 7.64 4.31 25.50
CA THR A 60 7.41 5.50 26.31
C THR A 60 7.55 6.74 25.44
N GLU A 61 6.71 7.76 25.71
CA GLU A 61 6.83 9.04 25.01
C GLU A 61 8.26 9.59 25.14
N GLY A 62 8.82 9.98 24.01
CA GLY A 62 10.14 10.59 23.96
C GLY A 62 10.14 11.97 24.61
N PRO A 63 11.32 12.47 25.03
CA PRO A 63 11.40 13.82 25.58
C PRO A 63 11.04 14.86 24.51
N TYR A 64 10.80 16.08 24.99
CA TYR A 64 10.59 17.26 24.15
C TYR A 64 9.36 17.18 23.24
N TYR A 65 8.36 16.37 23.60
CA TYR A 65 7.03 16.53 23.01
C TYR A 65 6.52 17.96 23.29
N PRO A 66 5.89 18.66 22.33
CA PRO A 66 5.47 20.04 22.53
C PRO A 66 4.56 20.22 23.75
N VAL A 67 4.89 21.20 24.61
CA VAL A 67 4.05 21.55 25.77
C VAL A 67 2.71 22.13 25.31
N ASP A 68 2.77 22.98 24.29
CA ASP A 68 1.63 23.50 23.55
C ASP A 68 1.78 23.09 22.09
N ILE A 69 0.68 22.68 21.45
CA ILE A 69 0.71 22.34 20.03
C ILE A 69 0.99 23.61 19.22
N PRO A 70 2.06 23.65 18.41
CA PRO A 70 2.37 24.83 17.59
C PRO A 70 1.24 25.16 16.62
N ALA A 71 1.08 26.45 16.31
CA ALA A 71 0.05 26.91 15.37
C ALA A 71 0.23 26.32 13.97
N ASP A 72 1.49 26.24 13.52
CA ASP A 72 1.86 25.49 12.32
C ASP A 72 2.28 24.08 12.71
N SER A 73 1.53 23.09 12.25
CA SER A 73 1.72 21.69 12.61
C SER A 73 1.36 20.76 11.46
N ASP A 74 1.46 21.25 10.24
CA ASP A 74 1.14 20.45 9.06
C ASP A 74 2.26 19.45 8.72
N GLY A 75 2.18 18.86 7.52
CA GLY A 75 3.14 17.88 7.05
C GLY A 75 4.47 18.43 6.53
N ASP A 76 4.68 19.75 6.42
CA ASP A 76 5.91 20.36 5.88
C ASP A 76 6.69 21.10 6.98
N LEU A 77 7.52 20.36 7.72
CA LEU A 77 8.32 20.91 8.84
C LEU A 77 9.39 21.92 8.39
N LEU A 78 9.61 22.07 7.07
CA LEU A 78 10.54 23.05 6.51
C LEU A 78 9.92 24.44 6.36
N ARG A 79 8.67 24.61 6.81
CA ARG A 79 7.96 25.87 6.87
C ARG A 79 7.43 26.09 8.27
N ASN A 80 7.49 27.33 8.72
CA ASN A 80 6.86 27.76 9.96
C ASN A 80 6.26 29.14 9.73
N GLY A 81 4.97 29.19 9.39
CA GLY A 81 4.32 30.38 8.87
C GLY A 81 4.99 30.88 7.58
N MET A 82 5.53 32.10 7.60
CA MET A 82 6.24 32.67 6.44
C MET A 82 7.72 32.26 6.34
N LEU A 83 8.26 31.66 7.41
CA LEU A 83 9.66 31.28 7.46
C LEU A 83 9.90 30.00 6.66
N ARG A 84 11.10 29.91 6.09
CA ARG A 84 11.57 28.73 5.34
C ARG A 84 12.84 28.24 5.99
N TYR A 85 12.88 26.95 6.31
CA TYR A 85 14.06 26.30 6.86
C TYR A 85 14.88 25.65 5.74
N THR A 86 16.17 25.93 5.70
CA THR A 86 17.08 25.51 4.61
C THR A 86 18.33 24.78 5.08
N GLN A 87 18.48 24.54 6.38
CA GLN A 87 19.59 23.79 6.95
C GLN A 87 19.24 22.30 7.00
N GLY A 88 20.23 21.42 6.85
CA GLY A 88 20.04 19.97 6.83
C GLY A 88 19.60 19.42 5.47
N GLU A 89 19.58 18.10 5.35
CA GLU A 89 19.16 17.40 4.13
C GLU A 89 17.65 17.18 4.15
N ALA A 90 16.91 17.80 3.23
CA ALA A 90 15.48 17.60 3.13
C ALA A 90 15.13 16.15 2.71
N VAL A 91 14.25 15.51 3.47
CA VAL A 91 13.79 14.13 3.23
C VAL A 91 12.26 14.05 3.36
N TRP A 92 11.71 13.01 2.73
CA TRP A 92 10.32 12.61 2.95
C TRP A 92 10.26 11.43 3.91
N VAL A 93 9.33 11.51 4.86
CA VAL A 93 9.03 10.46 5.83
C VAL A 93 7.59 10.04 5.61
N GLU A 94 7.40 8.86 5.05
CA GLU A 94 6.11 8.39 4.55
C GLU A 94 5.82 6.97 5.01
N GLY A 95 4.54 6.65 5.12
CA GLY A 95 4.14 5.31 5.49
C GLY A 95 2.64 5.11 5.49
N ARG A 96 2.22 3.99 6.07
CA ARG A 96 0.83 3.61 6.21
C ARG A 96 0.58 3.05 7.60
N VAL A 97 -0.48 3.48 8.24
CA VAL A 97 -0.96 2.92 9.50
C VAL A 97 -2.04 1.87 9.20
N THR A 98 -1.82 0.65 9.68
CA THR A 98 -2.75 -0.47 9.53
C THR A 98 -2.99 -1.16 10.87
N ASP A 99 -4.04 -1.95 10.97
CA ASP A 99 -4.15 -2.98 12.00
C ASP A 99 -3.21 -4.18 11.70
N THR A 100 -3.28 -5.21 12.54
CA THR A 100 -2.48 -6.44 12.40
C THR A 100 -2.95 -7.35 11.26
N GLN A 101 -4.09 -7.07 10.64
CA GLN A 101 -4.56 -7.76 9.44
C GLN A 101 -4.18 -7.00 8.16
N GLY A 102 -3.49 -5.86 8.27
CA GLY A 102 -3.13 -5.02 7.14
C GLY A 102 -4.24 -4.07 6.68
N VAL A 103 -5.35 -3.98 7.44
CA VAL A 103 -6.45 -3.07 7.13
C VAL A 103 -6.03 -1.64 7.49
N PRO A 104 -6.15 -0.67 6.57
CA PRO A 104 -5.74 0.71 6.83
C PRO A 104 -6.61 1.37 7.88
N LEU A 105 -5.99 2.14 8.77
CA LEU A 105 -6.70 2.90 9.80
C LEU A 105 -6.94 4.32 9.33
N SER A 106 -8.12 4.87 9.64
CA SER A 106 -8.54 6.22 9.25
C SER A 106 -9.11 6.99 10.44
N GLY A 107 -9.12 8.32 10.34
CA GLY A 107 -9.64 9.22 11.39
C GLY A 107 -8.69 9.40 12.58
N GLY A 108 -7.60 8.65 12.64
CA GLY A 108 -6.50 8.90 13.58
C GLY A 108 -5.53 9.97 13.09
N THR A 109 -4.51 10.25 13.89
CA THR A 109 -3.40 11.16 13.54
C THR A 109 -2.07 10.48 13.72
N VAL A 110 -1.14 10.77 12.82
CA VAL A 110 0.30 10.53 13.02
C VAL A 110 0.92 11.86 13.37
N GLU A 111 1.71 11.88 14.43
CA GLU A 111 2.47 13.03 14.90
C GLU A 111 3.95 12.68 14.89
N ILE A 112 4.77 13.62 14.44
CA ILE A 112 6.22 13.52 14.55
C ILE A 112 6.77 14.74 15.28
N TRP A 113 7.87 14.52 16.01
CA TRP A 113 8.70 15.61 16.52
C TRP A 113 10.18 15.22 16.44
N GLN A 114 11.03 16.21 16.20
CA GLN A 114 12.48 16.03 16.10
C GLN A 114 13.20 17.36 16.36
N CYS A 115 14.51 17.29 16.57
CA CYS A 115 15.37 18.46 16.60
C CYS A 115 15.63 19.04 15.20
N ASP A 116 16.06 20.30 15.20
CA ASP A 116 16.63 20.99 14.04
C ASP A 116 18.02 20.46 13.67
N ALA A 117 18.69 21.11 12.71
CA ALA A 117 19.97 20.65 12.18
C ALA A 117 21.12 20.76 13.19
N ASP A 118 20.98 21.62 14.19
CA ASP A 118 21.95 21.83 15.28
C ASP A 118 21.62 20.98 16.51
N GLY A 119 20.58 20.15 16.44
CA GLY A 119 20.19 19.23 17.50
C GLY A 119 19.28 19.84 18.56
N HIS A 120 18.63 20.97 18.28
CA HIS A 120 17.76 21.68 19.21
C HIS A 120 16.26 21.43 18.98
N TYR A 121 15.51 21.32 20.08
CA TYR A 121 14.06 21.12 20.10
C TYR A 121 13.32 22.41 20.48
N HIS A 122 12.13 22.61 19.90
CA HIS A 122 11.17 23.62 20.35
C HIS A 122 10.52 23.21 21.67
N HIS A 123 11.30 23.22 22.74
CA HIS A 123 10.87 22.85 24.07
C HIS A 123 11.58 23.70 25.13
N PRO A 124 10.88 24.19 26.19
CA PRO A 124 11.50 24.99 27.24
C PRO A 124 12.70 24.31 27.91
N GLY A 125 12.62 22.99 28.08
CA GLY A 125 13.70 22.16 28.62
C GLY A 125 14.98 22.08 27.77
N ASP A 126 14.96 22.57 26.52
CA ASP A 126 16.15 22.67 25.66
C ASP A 126 16.71 24.11 25.56
N GLY A 127 16.19 25.01 26.39
CA GLY A 127 16.73 26.37 26.54
C GLY A 127 16.41 27.34 25.40
N GLY A 128 15.40 27.03 24.56
CA GLY A 128 14.90 27.97 23.54
C GLY A 128 15.88 28.24 22.39
N LYS A 129 16.74 27.27 22.06
CA LYS A 129 17.79 27.41 21.03
C LYS A 129 17.35 26.98 19.64
N ALA A 130 16.22 26.30 19.52
CA ALA A 130 15.76 25.77 18.26
C ALA A 130 15.53 26.88 17.23
N ALA A 131 15.95 26.61 16.00
CA ALA A 131 15.79 27.52 14.88
C ALA A 131 14.31 27.89 14.69
N PRO A 132 13.94 29.18 14.76
CA PRO A 132 12.53 29.59 14.65
C PRO A 132 11.88 29.18 13.33
N ALA A 133 12.68 29.04 12.26
CA ALA A 133 12.20 28.66 10.94
C ALA A 133 11.88 27.16 10.80
N PHE A 134 12.46 26.29 11.64
CA PHE A 134 12.14 24.87 11.62
C PHE A 134 10.89 24.62 12.45
N GLN A 135 9.90 23.90 11.91
CA GLN A 135 8.65 23.66 12.64
C GLN A 135 8.85 22.68 13.81
N GLY A 136 9.72 21.68 13.64
CA GLY A 136 10.07 20.69 14.68
C GLY A 136 8.96 19.70 15.07
N PHE A 137 7.69 20.02 14.84
CA PHE A 137 6.52 19.16 15.07
C PHE A 137 5.65 19.11 13.83
N GLY A 138 5.02 17.97 13.55
CA GLY A 138 4.01 17.86 12.50
C GLY A 138 2.94 16.84 12.84
N ARG A 139 1.72 17.07 12.36
CA ARG A 139 0.56 16.21 12.56
C ARG A 139 -0.18 16.02 11.23
N VAL A 140 -0.39 14.76 10.86
CA VAL A 140 -1.17 14.37 9.68
C VAL A 140 -2.37 13.53 10.10
N VAL A 141 -3.56 13.92 9.63
CA VAL A 141 -4.78 13.14 9.80
C VAL A 141 -4.81 12.00 8.79
N LEU A 142 -5.10 10.79 9.26
CA LEU A 142 -5.16 9.59 8.44
C LEU A 142 -6.47 9.54 7.63
N GLY A 143 -6.33 9.55 6.31
CA GLY A 143 -7.42 9.29 5.38
C GLY A 143 -7.84 7.81 5.34
N ARG A 144 -8.78 7.47 4.46
CA ARG A 144 -9.28 6.08 4.29
C ARG A 144 -8.20 5.08 3.87
N ASP A 145 -7.14 5.56 3.26
CA ASP A 145 -6.00 4.75 2.85
C ASP A 145 -4.94 4.61 3.95
N GLY A 146 -5.11 5.27 5.10
CA GLY A 146 -4.21 5.22 6.25
C GLY A 146 -2.80 5.75 5.98
N ARG A 147 -2.60 6.55 4.93
CA ARG A 147 -1.29 7.08 4.57
C ARG A 147 -0.97 8.34 5.36
N TYR A 148 0.32 8.52 5.64
CA TYR A 148 0.88 9.78 6.14
C TYR A 148 2.15 10.13 5.34
N ARG A 149 2.47 11.42 5.32
CA ARG A 149 3.66 11.94 4.66
C ARG A 149 4.09 13.24 5.34
N PHE A 150 5.37 13.31 5.68
CA PHE A 150 6.00 14.52 6.21
C PHE A 150 7.21 14.89 5.34
N ARG A 151 7.38 16.19 5.10
CA ARG A 151 8.63 16.77 4.61
C ARG A 151 9.38 17.32 5.81
N THR A 152 10.61 16.88 6.02
CA THR A 152 11.45 17.31 7.14
C THR A 152 12.92 17.23 6.73
N ILE A 153 13.84 17.36 7.69
CA ILE A 153 15.26 17.09 7.49
C ILE A 153 15.63 15.69 7.97
N ARG A 154 16.67 15.09 7.37
CA ARG A 154 17.33 13.91 7.95
C ARG A 154 17.64 14.22 9.42
N PRO A 155 17.25 13.35 10.37
CA PRO A 155 17.43 13.66 11.79
C PRO A 155 18.89 13.92 12.12
N ALA A 156 19.12 14.97 12.91
CA ALA A 156 20.43 15.39 13.36
C ALA A 156 20.82 14.65 14.65
N PRO A 157 22.13 14.51 14.94
CA PRO A 157 22.57 14.05 16.25
C PRO A 157 22.27 15.10 17.33
N TYR A 158 22.01 14.65 18.56
CA TYR A 158 22.06 15.49 19.75
C TYR A 158 22.49 14.65 20.96
N THR A 159 22.90 15.32 22.04
CA THR A 159 23.62 14.70 23.15
C THR A 159 22.89 13.49 23.75
N GLY A 160 23.61 12.35 23.82
CA GLY A 160 23.14 11.13 24.48
C GLY A 160 22.20 10.25 23.65
N ARG A 161 21.98 10.55 22.37
CA ARG A 161 21.00 9.86 21.51
C ARG A 161 21.55 9.65 20.10
N THR A 162 21.16 8.55 19.46
CA THR A 162 21.34 8.37 18.00
C THR A 162 20.43 9.35 17.25
N PRO A 163 20.71 9.70 15.98
CA PRO A 163 19.76 10.45 15.18
C PRO A 163 18.43 9.69 15.01
N HIS A 164 17.30 10.33 15.32
CA HIS A 164 15.97 9.72 15.22
C HIS A 164 14.88 10.78 15.04
N ILE A 165 13.69 10.32 14.65
CA ILE A 165 12.45 11.08 14.66
C ILE A 165 11.51 10.39 15.63
N HIS A 166 10.86 11.15 16.50
CA HIS A 166 9.83 10.61 17.35
C HIS A 166 8.52 10.46 16.60
N PHE A 167 7.78 9.39 16.91
CA PHE A 167 6.49 9.07 16.31
C PHE A 167 5.45 8.84 17.39
N LYS A 168 4.25 9.37 17.16
CA LYS A 168 3.08 9.11 17.98
C LYS A 168 1.86 8.90 17.10
N VAL A 169 1.12 7.82 17.35
CA VAL A 169 -0.10 7.50 16.60
C VAL A 169 -1.28 7.56 17.56
N ARG A 170 -2.28 8.37 17.23
CA ARG A 170 -3.53 8.48 17.99
C ARG A 170 -4.68 8.03 17.13
N LEU A 171 -5.53 7.16 17.66
CA LEU A 171 -6.81 6.82 17.04
C LEU A 171 -7.95 7.50 17.81
N PRO A 172 -9.12 7.72 17.18
CA PRO A 172 -10.29 8.18 17.90
C PRO A 172 -10.57 7.31 19.13
N GLY A 173 -10.58 7.91 20.33
CA GLY A 173 -10.81 7.22 21.59
C GLY A 173 -9.67 6.34 22.11
N ARG A 174 -8.47 6.34 21.49
CA ARG A 174 -7.31 5.56 21.98
C ARG A 174 -5.96 6.14 21.56
N GLU A 175 -5.06 6.31 22.53
CA GLU A 175 -3.63 6.51 22.25
C GLU A 175 -2.92 5.15 22.07
N LEU A 176 -2.20 4.99 20.96
CA LEU A 176 -1.49 3.74 20.62
C LEU A 176 -0.02 3.79 21.03
#